data_AF-A0AAU5CZS9-F1
#
_entry.id   AF-A0AAU5CZS9-F1
#
_cell.length_a   1.000
_cell.length_b   1.000
_cell.length_c   1.000
_cell.angle_alpha   90.00
_cell.angle_beta   90.00
_cell.angle_gamma   90.00
#
_symmetry.space_group_name_H-M   'P 1'
#
loop_
_entity.id
_entity.type
_entity.pdbx_description
1 polymer ?
#
loop_
_entity_poly.entity_id
_entity_poly.type
_entity_poly.pdbx_seq_one_letter_code
_entity_poly.pdbx_strand_id
1 'polypeptide(L)'
;MPHPAPGVAGADRSQGAPVHEAATEGGSQPEEKPAPRRKRRATKNASRKRSPKTAANKRSHVCSVRLNDDEKNRLATAAAASRTSLPAFLARSGLAAARDPDRASAAIAGEREVVAELFAARRHLGHVGNNLNQLARAVNSGGQPADVQLHAVLIAVQRAIRRVQTATDQLLEHR
;
A
#
# COMPACT_ATOMS: atom_id res chain seq x y z
N MET A 1 53.94 -2.40 25.06
CA MET A 1 53.67 -1.85 26.41
C MET A 1 54.14 -0.41 26.43
N PRO A 2 53.40 0.58 26.98
CA PRO A 2 52.18 0.47 27.79
C PRO A 2 50.95 1.28 27.27
N HIS A 3 49.76 0.81 27.67
CA HIS A 3 48.48 1.53 27.81
C HIS A 3 48.54 2.53 29.01
N PRO A 4 47.52 3.33 29.42
CA PRO A 4 46.06 3.23 29.16
C PRO A 4 45.26 4.56 29.03
N ALA A 5 43.95 4.44 28.76
CA ALA A 5 42.91 5.45 29.04
C ALA A 5 42.48 5.37 30.54
N PRO A 6 41.90 6.43 31.14
CA PRO A 6 40.42 6.51 31.32
C PRO A 6 39.95 7.99 31.31
N GLY A 7 38.69 8.42 31.35
CA GLY A 7 37.38 7.82 31.64
C GLY A 7 36.43 8.95 32.05
N VAL A 8 35.12 8.63 32.06
CA VAL A 8 34.02 9.20 32.87
C VAL A 8 33.67 10.70 32.70
N ALA A 9 32.45 11.20 32.89
CA ALA A 9 31.09 10.71 33.14
C ALA A 9 30.16 11.92 32.95
N GLY A 10 28.86 11.67 32.72
CA GLY A 10 27.85 12.72 32.58
C GLY A 10 27.39 13.37 33.90
N ALA A 11 26.60 14.42 33.76
CA ALA A 11 25.57 14.93 34.67
C ALA A 11 24.77 15.96 33.84
N ASP A 12 23.49 15.79 33.52
CA ASP A 12 22.28 15.74 34.35
C ASP A 12 21.94 17.10 35.03
N ARG A 13 20.68 17.49 34.85
CA ARG A 13 19.81 18.37 35.69
C ARG A 13 19.83 19.90 35.52
N SER A 14 18.74 20.36 34.89
CA SER A 14 17.67 21.24 35.43
C SER A 14 18.03 22.31 36.47
N GLN A 15 17.55 23.55 36.25
CA GLN A 15 16.51 24.24 37.04
C GLN A 15 16.51 25.74 36.72
N GLY A 16 15.33 26.36 36.80
CA GLY A 16 15.23 27.83 36.80
C GLY A 16 13.84 28.35 36.48
N ALA A 17 12.87 28.11 37.36
CA ALA A 17 11.72 29.02 37.50
C ALA A 17 12.09 30.09 38.53
N PRO A 18 11.63 31.35 38.36
CA PRO A 18 11.41 32.22 39.49
C PRO A 18 9.90 32.43 39.73
N VAL A 19 9.52 32.20 40.97
CA VAL A 19 8.30 32.66 41.63
C VAL A 19 8.61 34.05 42.21
N HIS A 20 7.73 35.03 42.01
CA HIS A 20 7.26 35.89 43.12
C HIS A 20 6.04 36.76 42.75
N GLU A 21 4.97 36.54 43.53
CA GLU A 21 3.91 37.44 44.00
C GLU A 21 4.41 38.86 44.34
N ALA A 22 3.62 39.94 44.43
CA ALA A 22 2.19 40.24 44.29
C ALA A 22 2.06 41.78 44.29
N ALA A 23 0.96 42.32 43.76
CA ALA A 23 0.51 43.66 44.11
C ALA A 23 -1.02 43.71 44.13
N THR A 24 -1.51 44.17 45.26
CA THR A 24 -2.89 44.40 45.70
C THR A 24 -3.51 45.60 45.01
N GLU A 25 -4.82 45.56 44.74
CA GLU A 25 -5.79 46.61 45.13
C GLU A 25 -7.21 46.23 44.67
N GLY A 26 -8.16 46.29 45.61
CA GLY A 26 -9.57 46.02 45.37
C GLY A 26 -10.31 47.22 44.83
N GLY A 27 -11.34 46.96 44.02
CA GLY A 27 -12.31 47.95 43.55
C GLY A 27 -13.67 47.28 43.30
N SER A 28 -14.71 47.89 43.87
CA SER A 28 -16.05 47.37 44.15
C SER A 28 -16.92 47.03 42.93
N GLN A 29 -17.77 46.00 43.09
CA GLN A 29 -18.85 45.67 42.16
C GLN A 29 -20.02 46.68 42.23
N PRO A 30 -20.68 46.95 41.09
CA PRO A 30 -22.10 47.25 41.04
C PRO A 30 -22.88 46.01 40.55
N GLU A 31 -23.89 45.61 41.33
CA GLU A 31 -24.91 44.64 40.94
C GLU A 31 -25.86 45.23 39.89
N GLU A 32 -26.01 44.59 38.73
CA GLU A 32 -27.27 44.63 37.98
C GLU A 32 -27.41 43.40 37.06
N LYS A 33 -28.52 42.66 37.25
CA LYS A 33 -28.87 41.38 36.61
C LYS A 33 -29.03 41.51 35.09
N PRO A 34 -28.71 40.45 34.32
CA PRO A 34 -29.82 39.84 33.56
C PRO A 34 -29.76 38.32 33.31
N ALA A 35 -30.97 37.79 33.10
CA ALA A 35 -31.36 36.62 32.29
C ALA A 35 -31.44 35.20 32.94
N PRO A 36 -32.53 34.47 32.66
CA PRO A 36 -32.82 33.18 33.28
C PRO A 36 -31.87 32.07 32.79
N ARG A 37 -31.48 31.22 33.74
CA ARG A 37 -30.67 30.01 33.57
C ARG A 37 -31.15 29.17 32.39
N ARG A 38 -30.36 29.16 31.32
CA ARG A 38 -30.50 28.23 30.19
C ARG A 38 -30.55 26.80 30.74
N LYS A 39 -31.63 26.09 30.41
CA LYS A 39 -31.86 24.68 30.77
C LYS A 39 -30.65 23.82 30.39
N ARG A 40 -30.29 22.94 31.33
CA ARG A 40 -29.16 22.01 31.33
C ARG A 40 -28.96 21.37 29.95
N ARG A 41 -27.71 21.44 29.44
CA ARG A 41 -27.23 20.70 28.28
C ARG A 41 -27.69 19.25 28.39
N ALA A 42 -28.36 18.75 27.35
CA ALA A 42 -28.69 17.34 27.19
C ALA A 42 -27.42 16.50 27.44
N THR A 43 -27.54 15.51 28.32
CA THR A 43 -26.49 14.54 28.63
C THR A 43 -26.06 13.88 27.34
N LYS A 44 -24.84 14.19 26.89
CA LYS A 44 -24.21 13.52 25.75
C LYS A 44 -24.26 12.02 26.00
N ASN A 45 -24.85 11.29 25.04
CA ASN A 45 -24.94 9.84 24.99
C ASN A 45 -23.67 9.20 25.56
N ALA A 46 -23.80 8.52 26.70
CA ALA A 46 -22.76 7.66 27.23
C ALA A 46 -22.55 6.53 26.21
N SER A 47 -21.58 6.70 25.30
CA SER A 47 -21.14 5.61 24.45
C SER A 47 -20.71 4.48 25.39
N ARG A 48 -21.40 3.34 25.32
CA ARG A 48 -21.03 2.14 26.09
C ARG A 48 -19.56 1.87 25.81
N LYS A 49 -18.70 2.08 26.81
CA LYS A 49 -17.28 1.72 26.73
C LYS A 49 -17.23 0.22 26.46
N ARG A 50 -16.65 -0.19 25.34
CA ARG A 50 -16.43 -1.61 25.04
C ARG A 50 -15.56 -2.20 26.14
N SER A 51 -15.97 -3.34 26.69
CA SER A 51 -15.18 -4.04 27.70
C SER A 51 -13.76 -4.32 27.17
N PRO A 52 -12.71 -4.17 28.00
CA PRO A 52 -11.35 -4.48 27.60
C PRO A 52 -11.23 -5.93 27.11
N LYS A 53 -10.47 -6.16 26.04
CA LYS A 53 -10.15 -7.51 25.59
C LYS A 53 -9.20 -8.18 26.59
N THR A 54 -9.38 -9.48 26.83
CA THR A 54 -8.45 -10.30 27.61
C THR A 54 -7.07 -10.34 26.94
N ALA A 55 -6.02 -10.59 27.73
CA ALA A 55 -4.64 -10.60 27.25
C ALA A 55 -4.45 -11.54 26.04
N ALA A 56 -5.07 -12.73 26.06
CA ALA A 56 -5.03 -13.70 24.97
C ALA A 56 -5.67 -13.21 23.66
N ASN A 57 -6.63 -12.29 23.72
CA ASN A 57 -7.34 -11.74 22.55
C ASN A 57 -6.85 -10.35 22.14
N LYS A 58 -5.85 -9.81 22.85
CA LYS A 58 -5.26 -8.52 22.54
C LYS A 58 -4.38 -8.66 21.30
N ARG A 59 -4.62 -7.81 20.29
CA ARG A 59 -3.74 -7.71 19.12
C ARG A 59 -2.54 -6.86 19.50
N SER A 60 -1.47 -7.50 19.96
CA SER A 60 -0.20 -6.86 20.36
C SER A 60 0.70 -6.54 19.17
N HIS A 61 0.60 -7.29 18.08
CA HIS A 61 1.44 -7.12 16.89
C HIS A 61 0.87 -6.07 15.93
N VAL A 62 1.74 -5.23 15.40
CA VAL A 62 1.44 -4.24 14.36
C VAL A 62 2.19 -4.63 13.09
N CYS A 63 1.45 -4.75 11.99
CA CYS A 63 2.02 -4.99 10.66
C CYS A 63 1.75 -3.75 9.80
N SER A 64 2.78 -3.19 9.17
CA SER A 64 2.66 -2.08 8.22
C SER A 64 2.66 -2.63 6.79
N VAL A 65 1.79 -2.08 5.93
CA VAL A 65 1.68 -2.44 4.51
C VAL A 65 1.81 -1.16 3.69
N ARG A 66 2.61 -1.21 2.63
CA ARG A 66 2.74 -0.12 1.65
C ARG A 66 1.83 -0.41 0.46
N LEU A 67 1.06 0.58 0.05
CA LEU A 67 0.11 0.51 -1.04
C LEU A 67 0.27 1.74 -1.92
N ASN A 68 0.14 1.58 -3.23
CA ASN A 68 -0.10 2.71 -4.13
C ASN A 68 -1.58 3.15 -4.04
N ASP A 69 -1.92 4.24 -4.75
CA ASP A 69 -3.26 4.83 -4.69
C ASP A 69 -4.35 3.87 -5.20
N ASP A 70 -4.07 3.14 -6.28
CA ASP A 70 -5.02 2.19 -6.89
C ASP A 70 -5.27 0.97 -6.00
N GLU A 71 -4.22 0.40 -5.40
CA GLU A 71 -4.30 -0.70 -4.43
C GLU A 71 -5.12 -0.26 -3.21
N LYS A 72 -4.82 0.93 -2.68
CA LYS A 72 -5.54 1.50 -1.53
C LYS A 72 -7.02 1.70 -1.85
N ASN A 73 -7.35 2.23 -3.03
CA ASN A 73 -8.73 2.48 -3.42
C ASN A 73 -9.53 1.17 -3.60
N ARG A 74 -8.93 0.17 -4.27
CA ARG A 74 -9.53 -1.17 -4.42
C ARG A 74 -9.81 -1.82 -3.06
N LEU A 75 -8.83 -1.80 -2.15
CA LEU A 75 -8.99 -2.37 -0.82
C LEU A 75 -9.98 -1.58 0.05
N ALA A 76 -10.02 -0.25 -0.06
CA ALA A 76 -10.97 0.58 0.67
C ALA A 76 -12.41 0.30 0.21
N THR A 77 -12.62 0.13 -1.09
CA THR A 77 -13.92 -0.24 -1.67
C THR A 77 -14.38 -1.61 -1.15
N ALA A 78 -13.49 -2.62 -1.15
CA ALA A 78 -13.79 -3.95 -0.62
C ALA A 78 -14.08 -3.93 0.90
N ALA A 79 -13.33 -3.11 1.65
CA ALA A 79 -13.55 -2.92 3.09
C ALA A 79 -14.91 -2.27 3.37
N ALA A 80 -15.30 -1.25 2.58
CA ALA A 80 -16.59 -0.59 2.67
C ALA A 80 -17.75 -1.54 2.35
N ALA A 81 -17.62 -2.34 1.29
CA ALA A 81 -18.58 -3.39 0.95
C ALA A 81 -18.74 -4.41 2.10
N SER A 82 -17.64 -4.72 2.78
CA SER A 82 -17.62 -5.61 3.96
C SER A 82 -18.05 -4.93 5.27
N ARG A 83 -18.39 -3.62 5.26
CA ARG A 83 -18.70 -2.79 6.44
C ARG A 83 -17.62 -2.83 7.51
N THR A 84 -16.36 -2.82 7.08
CA THR A 84 -15.19 -2.82 7.97
C THR A 84 -14.24 -1.68 7.64
N SER A 85 -13.38 -1.31 8.59
CA SER A 85 -12.25 -0.43 8.26
C SER A 85 -11.22 -1.17 7.42
N LEU A 86 -10.45 -0.44 6.62
CA LEU A 86 -9.40 -1.01 5.78
C LEU A 86 -8.42 -1.94 6.53
N PRO A 87 -7.88 -1.56 7.72
CA PRO A 87 -7.01 -2.48 8.48
C PRO A 87 -7.75 -3.72 8.99
N ALA A 88 -9.03 -3.59 9.35
CA ALA A 88 -9.83 -4.73 9.81
C ALA A 88 -10.16 -5.69 8.66
N PHE A 89 -10.41 -5.17 7.46
CA PHE A 89 -10.57 -5.94 6.23
C PHE A 89 -9.29 -6.73 5.94
N LEU A 90 -8.14 -6.05 5.83
CA LEU A 90 -6.85 -6.70 5.57
C LEU A 90 -6.55 -7.83 6.57
N ALA A 91 -6.72 -7.56 7.87
CA ALA A 91 -6.49 -8.57 8.90
C ALA A 91 -7.45 -9.77 8.78
N ARG A 92 -8.72 -9.54 8.47
CA ARG A 92 -9.71 -10.62 8.33
C ARG A 92 -9.46 -11.44 7.06
N SER A 93 -9.18 -10.78 5.94
CA SER A 93 -8.88 -11.43 4.67
C SER A 93 -7.60 -12.26 4.78
N GLY A 94 -6.54 -11.73 5.39
CA GLY A 94 -5.30 -12.49 5.63
C GLY A 94 -5.52 -13.69 6.56
N LEU A 95 -6.27 -13.52 7.65
CA LEU A 95 -6.62 -14.64 8.54
C LEU A 95 -7.53 -15.68 7.88
N ALA A 96 -8.40 -15.27 6.95
CA ALA A 96 -9.25 -16.17 6.18
C ALA A 96 -8.40 -16.98 5.18
N ALA A 97 -7.49 -16.33 4.46
CA ALA A 97 -6.55 -17.00 3.55
C ALA A 97 -5.63 -17.97 4.30
N ALA A 98 -5.18 -17.61 5.51
CA ALA A 98 -4.34 -18.46 6.34
C ALA A 98 -5.03 -19.75 6.84
N ARG A 99 -6.35 -19.90 6.68
CA ARG A 99 -7.05 -21.16 6.99
C ARG A 99 -6.73 -22.28 6.00
N ASP A 100 -6.37 -21.90 4.77
CA ASP A 100 -5.97 -22.81 3.70
C ASP A 100 -4.75 -22.23 2.98
N PRO A 101 -3.56 -22.41 3.55
CA PRO A 101 -2.34 -21.77 3.07
C PRO A 101 -1.92 -22.28 1.69
N ASP A 102 -2.19 -23.55 1.37
CA ASP A 102 -1.83 -24.15 0.09
C ASP A 102 -2.65 -23.52 -1.04
N ARG A 103 -3.97 -23.37 -0.84
CA ARG A 103 -4.84 -22.69 -1.81
C ARG A 103 -4.48 -21.21 -1.96
N ALA A 104 -4.16 -20.52 -0.86
CA ALA A 104 -3.73 -19.13 -0.91
C ALA A 104 -2.40 -18.96 -1.67
N SER A 105 -1.44 -19.86 -1.43
CA SER A 105 -0.15 -19.88 -2.12
C SER A 105 -0.31 -20.13 -3.61
N ALA A 106 -1.13 -21.12 -3.99
CA ALA A 106 -1.41 -21.43 -5.39
C ALA A 106 -2.07 -20.25 -6.13
N ALA A 107 -3.03 -19.56 -5.49
CA ALA A 107 -3.65 -18.38 -6.08
C ALA A 107 -2.64 -17.24 -6.33
N ILE A 108 -1.76 -16.97 -5.36
CA ILE A 108 -0.71 -15.94 -5.49
C ILE A 108 0.32 -16.33 -6.57
N ALA A 109 0.68 -17.62 -6.64
CA ALA A 109 1.61 -18.13 -7.65
C ALA A 109 1.04 -18.03 -9.06
N GLY A 110 -0.22 -18.44 -9.26
CA GLY A 110 -0.90 -18.35 -10.56
C GLY A 110 -1.00 -16.92 -11.09
N GLU A 111 -1.34 -15.94 -10.24
CA GLU A 111 -1.36 -14.52 -10.65
C GLU A 111 0.03 -14.05 -11.13
N ARG A 112 1.09 -14.46 -10.43
CA ARG A 112 2.46 -14.12 -10.81
C ARG A 112 2.91 -14.76 -12.11
N GLU A 113 2.50 -16.01 -12.35
CA GLU A 113 2.80 -16.74 -13.57
C GLU A 113 2.15 -16.05 -14.79
N VAL A 114 0.86 -15.70 -14.70
CA VAL A 114 0.15 -14.97 -15.76
C VAL A 114 0.83 -13.63 -16.07
N VAL A 115 1.24 -12.88 -15.05
CA VAL A 115 1.96 -11.61 -15.24
C VAL A 115 3.33 -11.83 -15.90
N ALA A 116 4.05 -12.89 -15.51
CA ALA A 116 5.34 -13.24 -16.11
C ALA A 116 5.19 -13.60 -17.60
N GLU A 117 4.17 -14.40 -17.94
CA GLU A 117 3.86 -14.76 -19.32
C GLU A 117 3.51 -13.54 -20.18
N LEU A 118 2.75 -12.59 -19.64
CA LEU A 118 2.47 -11.33 -20.33
C LEU A 118 3.75 -10.52 -20.63
N PHE A 119 4.68 -10.43 -19.67
CA PHE A 119 5.96 -9.76 -19.89
C PHE A 119 6.84 -10.48 -20.92
N ALA A 120 6.84 -11.81 -20.91
CA ALA A 120 7.55 -12.62 -21.91
C ALA A 120 6.97 -12.38 -23.31
N ALA A 121 5.64 -12.37 -23.46
CA ALA A 121 4.96 -12.04 -24.71
C ALA A 121 5.32 -10.63 -25.21
N ARG A 122 5.27 -9.62 -24.33
CA ARG A 122 5.67 -8.24 -24.64
C ARG A 122 7.12 -8.15 -25.11
N ARG A 123 8.06 -8.85 -24.47
CA ARG A 123 9.47 -8.88 -24.88
C ARG A 123 9.63 -9.47 -26.28
N HIS A 124 8.94 -10.57 -26.58
CA HIS A 124 8.96 -11.18 -27.91
C HIS A 124 8.42 -10.24 -29.00
N LEU A 125 7.33 -9.51 -28.72
CA LEU A 125 6.82 -8.48 -29.64
C LEU A 125 7.85 -7.37 -29.88
N GLY A 126 8.60 -6.96 -28.86
CA GLY A 126 9.69 -5.98 -29.01
C GLY A 126 10.78 -6.44 -29.99
N HIS A 127 11.17 -7.72 -29.93
CA HIS A 127 12.13 -8.29 -30.88
C HIS A 127 11.57 -8.32 -32.32
N VAL A 128 10.30 -8.68 -32.48
CA VAL A 128 9.63 -8.66 -33.79
C VAL A 128 9.58 -7.25 -34.37
N GLY A 129 9.20 -6.25 -33.56
CA GLY A 129 9.20 -4.85 -33.99
C GLY A 129 10.58 -4.36 -34.41
N ASN A 130 11.64 -4.77 -33.71
CA ASN A 130 13.01 -4.45 -34.10
C ASN A 130 13.38 -5.06 -35.45
N ASN A 131 13.02 -6.31 -35.70
CA ASN A 131 13.30 -6.96 -36.99
C ASN A 131 12.52 -6.31 -38.14
N LEU A 132 11.26 -5.94 -37.93
CA LEU A 132 10.46 -5.21 -38.91
C LEU A 132 11.07 -3.83 -39.22
N ASN A 133 11.54 -3.12 -38.19
CA ASN A 133 12.21 -1.83 -38.35
C ASN A 133 13.52 -1.96 -39.15
N GLN A 134 14.28 -3.04 -38.95
CA GLN A 134 15.47 -3.33 -39.76
C GLN A 134 15.10 -3.58 -41.22
N LEU A 135 14.04 -4.35 -41.48
CA LEU A 135 13.58 -4.65 -42.83
C LEU A 135 13.07 -3.39 -43.55
N ALA A 136 12.30 -2.55 -42.85
CA ALA A 136 11.85 -1.26 -43.37
C ALA A 136 13.02 -0.33 -43.70
N ARG A 137 14.06 -0.28 -42.85
CA ARG A 137 15.29 0.48 -43.16
C ARG A 137 16.03 -0.05 -44.37
N ALA A 138 16.12 -1.37 -44.55
CA ALA A 138 16.76 -1.97 -45.71
C ALA A 138 16.03 -1.59 -47.00
N VAL A 139 14.70 -1.68 -47.01
CA VAL A 139 13.85 -1.28 -48.15
C VAL A 139 13.95 0.21 -48.43
N ASN A 140 13.83 1.07 -47.40
CA ASN A 140 13.91 2.51 -47.55
C ASN A 140 15.29 2.99 -48.04
N SER A 141 16.33 2.20 -47.80
CA SER A 141 17.69 2.43 -48.33
C SER A 141 17.86 1.93 -49.77
N GLY A 142 16.79 1.48 -50.44
CA GLY A 142 16.83 0.93 -51.80
C GLY A 142 17.29 -0.54 -51.89
N GLY A 143 17.48 -1.22 -50.75
CA GLY A 143 17.83 -2.64 -50.71
C GLY A 143 16.62 -3.53 -50.92
N GLN A 144 16.79 -4.63 -51.67
CA GLN A 144 15.83 -5.73 -51.72
C GLN A 144 16.18 -6.73 -50.60
N PRO A 145 15.36 -6.85 -49.54
CA PRO A 145 15.61 -7.83 -48.49
C PRO A 145 15.61 -9.24 -49.09
N ALA A 146 16.57 -10.07 -48.70
CA ALA A 146 16.56 -11.47 -49.13
C ALA A 146 15.28 -12.15 -48.63
N ASP A 147 14.66 -13.00 -49.46
CA ASP A 147 13.40 -13.70 -49.16
C ASP A 147 13.45 -14.49 -47.85
N VAL A 148 14.64 -15.01 -47.51
CA VAL A 148 14.94 -15.68 -46.23
C VAL A 148 14.75 -14.76 -45.01
N GLN A 149 15.14 -13.48 -45.10
CA GLN A 149 14.96 -12.51 -44.01
C GLN A 149 13.48 -12.16 -43.83
N LEU A 150 12.74 -12.00 -44.93
CA LEU A 150 11.31 -11.74 -44.90
C LEU A 150 10.54 -12.91 -44.27
N HIS A 151 10.88 -14.14 -44.67
CA HIS A 151 10.27 -15.36 -44.13
C HIS A 151 10.57 -15.54 -42.63
N ALA A 152 11.80 -15.25 -42.20
CA ALA A 152 12.19 -15.29 -40.78
C ALA A 152 11.40 -14.27 -39.94
N VAL A 153 11.17 -13.06 -40.46
CA VAL A 153 10.34 -12.05 -39.80
C VAL A 153 8.89 -12.52 -39.70
N LEU A 154 8.31 -13.05 -40.77
CA LEU A 154 6.93 -13.56 -40.76
C LEU A 154 6.72 -14.70 -39.75
N ILE A 155 7.66 -15.65 -39.67
CA ILE A 155 7.62 -16.72 -38.67
C ILE A 155 7.73 -16.14 -37.25
N ALA A 156 8.63 -15.17 -37.03
CA ALA A 156 8.79 -14.53 -35.73
C ALA A 156 7.52 -13.77 -35.31
N VAL A 157 6.88 -13.05 -36.23
CA VAL A 157 5.59 -12.37 -36.04
C VAL A 157 4.50 -13.39 -35.66
N GLN A 158 4.32 -14.46 -36.43
CA GLN A 158 3.33 -15.49 -36.13
C GLN A 158 3.55 -16.16 -34.77
N ARG A 159 4.80 -16.36 -34.38
CA ARG A 159 5.15 -16.93 -33.07
C ARG A 159 4.84 -15.96 -31.92
N ALA A 160 5.08 -14.66 -32.14
CA ALA A 160 4.74 -13.64 -31.16
C ALA A 160 3.22 -13.48 -31.01
N ILE A 161 2.46 -13.47 -32.12
CA ILE A 161 0.99 -13.42 -32.10
C ILE A 161 0.43 -14.62 -31.31
N ARG A 162 0.89 -15.84 -31.60
CA ARG A 162 0.44 -17.03 -30.86
C ARG A 162 0.73 -16.96 -29.36
N ARG A 163 1.92 -16.48 -28.97
CA ARG A 163 2.26 -16.30 -27.55
C ARG A 163 1.36 -15.28 -26.85
N VAL A 164 1.04 -14.19 -27.52
CA VAL A 164 0.12 -13.17 -26.99
C VAL A 164 -1.28 -13.74 -26.86
N GLN A 165 -1.75 -14.52 -27.84
CA GLN A 165 -3.04 -15.21 -27.77
C GLN A 165 -3.08 -16.16 -26.57
N THR A 166 -2.11 -17.07 -26.44
CA THR A 166 -2.04 -18.00 -25.30
C THR A 166 -1.99 -17.29 -23.95
N ALA A 167 -1.19 -16.22 -23.81
CA ALA A 167 -1.15 -15.44 -22.57
C ALA A 167 -2.48 -14.72 -22.29
N THR A 168 -3.20 -14.30 -23.34
CA THR A 168 -4.53 -13.69 -23.21
C THR A 168 -5.58 -14.73 -22.81
N ASP A 169 -5.54 -15.93 -23.38
CA ASP A 169 -6.44 -17.03 -23.05
C ASP A 169 -6.26 -17.46 -21.59
N GLN A 170 -5.01 -17.62 -21.14
CA GLN A 170 -4.69 -17.89 -19.73
C GLN A 170 -5.21 -16.79 -18.79
N LEU A 171 -5.07 -15.51 -19.16
CA LEU A 171 -5.61 -14.40 -18.38
C LEU A 171 -7.14 -14.43 -18.28
N LEU A 172 -7.84 -14.88 -19.32
CA LEU A 172 -9.30 -15.02 -19.34
C LEU A 172 -9.78 -16.21 -18.51
N GLU A 173 -9.04 -17.33 -18.48
CA GLU A 173 -9.37 -18.51 -17.68
C GLU A 173 -9.19 -18.27 -16.16
N HIS A 174 -8.29 -17.36 -15.78
CA HIS A 174 -8.01 -17.04 -14.38
C HIS A 174 -8.84 -15.86 -13.82
N ARG A 175 -9.80 -15.31 -14.58
CA ARG A 175 -10.70 -14.23 -14.16
C ARG A 175 -12.10 -14.73 -13.83
#